data_AF-A0A3S5EW90-F1
#
_entry.id   AF-A0A3S5EW90-F1
#
_cell.length_a   1.000
_cell.length_b   1.000
_cell.length_c   1.000
_cell.angle_alpha   90.00
_cell.angle_beta   90.00
_cell.angle_gamma   90.00
#
_symmetry.space_group_name_H-M   'P 1'
#
loop_
_entity.id
_entity.type
_entity.pdbx_description
1 polymer ?
#
loop_
_entity_poly.entity_id
_entity_poly.type
_entity_poly.pdbx_seq_one_letter_code
_entity_poly.pdbx_strand_id
1 'polypeptide(L)'
;MRLRPWPIALTCSLLSITACSSPAGLHAVQASATPTSTPRTTIGTVEPIADKSGLEDSGLTKATMSIQAEENAVVIDDDGVVYVAPRQDKTADLSVHRVLWDGTETWSASVPVPAGAAEMRLRMSHDPGLGAVAVWFSDPSADPSTPGTVVLRHTDPLSSATTWFDVASGQQTSQDLRTAQEEASASRSDTALVGAVHMVDQNTTSGMTYLGKDRTFTTTDWSELGIGEGTTLSTLNQWSGTPVVGTGALAGTDGALQLGATRIASAAHGALRTTYGSTHMVVTPMEEGHHFWLVDQAGAATEVSTTGSCNVDLDHTGNSSVSSSHAYLGLLRVSLADGTTECLADASPDADLEIAGGFSDGSLLLTEPTDIDSSMSWLVPADRSQPLAVGHMGLVRVRSDHIIDEVPIKGTTTINAFDYRDLLPQK
;
A
#
# COMPACT_ATOMS: atom_id res chain seq x y z
N MET A 1 34.35 16.84 -42.81
CA MET A 1 35.45 17.41 -42.02
C MET A 1 35.64 16.55 -40.79
N ARG A 2 36.78 15.86 -40.69
CA ARG A 2 37.17 15.04 -39.52
C ARG A 2 38.00 15.92 -38.60
N LEU A 3 37.65 16.00 -37.33
CA LEU A 3 38.58 16.42 -36.28
C LEU A 3 38.64 15.32 -35.22
N ARG A 4 39.87 14.83 -35.03
CA ARG A 4 40.28 13.81 -34.07
C ARG A 4 40.53 14.43 -32.69
N PRO A 5 40.51 13.62 -31.62
CA PRO A 5 40.62 14.05 -30.23
C PRO A 5 42.07 14.21 -29.77
N TRP A 6 42.28 15.05 -28.75
CA TRP A 6 43.49 15.13 -27.95
C TRP A 6 43.27 14.46 -26.59
N PRO A 7 44.15 13.54 -26.14
CA PRO A 7 44.23 13.14 -24.74
C PRO A 7 45.34 13.92 -24.02
N ILE A 8 45.05 14.40 -22.82
CA ILE A 8 46.07 14.88 -21.87
C ILE A 8 46.26 13.77 -20.84
N ALA A 9 47.50 13.32 -20.69
CA ALA A 9 47.96 12.37 -19.69
C ALA A 9 49.09 13.01 -18.86
N LEU A 10 49.37 12.38 -17.70
CA LEU A 10 50.42 12.62 -16.70
C LEU A 10 50.12 13.75 -15.69
N THR A 11 50.41 13.63 -14.39
CA THR A 11 51.46 12.83 -13.72
C THR A 11 51.13 12.55 -12.25
N CYS A 12 51.38 11.32 -11.79
CA CYS A 12 51.59 10.99 -10.38
C CYS A 12 52.90 11.60 -9.86
N SER A 13 52.93 11.97 -8.57
CA SER A 13 54.18 12.24 -7.85
C SER A 13 54.07 11.66 -6.44
N LEU A 14 54.71 10.51 -6.25
CA LEU A 14 55.00 9.90 -4.96
C LEU A 14 56.24 10.60 -4.37
N LEU A 15 56.16 11.05 -3.12
CA LEU A 15 57.31 11.45 -2.32
C LEU A 15 57.43 10.50 -1.13
N SER A 16 58.42 9.63 -1.20
CA SER A 16 58.91 8.80 -0.11
C SER A 16 60.08 9.52 0.58
N ILE A 17 60.09 9.59 1.91
CA ILE A 17 61.28 9.92 2.69
C ILE A 17 61.43 8.89 3.81
N THR A 18 62.62 8.31 3.90
CA THR A 18 63.07 7.29 4.85
C THR A 18 63.66 7.87 6.14
N ALA A 19 63.29 7.24 7.27
CA ALA A 19 64.03 6.90 8.49
C ALA A 19 64.92 7.92 9.23
N CYS A 20 64.76 8.02 10.57
CA CYS A 20 65.66 7.40 11.56
C CYS A 20 65.35 7.77 13.04
N SER A 21 65.45 6.75 13.90
CA SER A 21 65.94 6.76 15.30
C SER A 21 65.02 7.18 16.46
N SER A 22 64.68 6.19 17.30
CA SER A 22 64.22 6.32 18.70
C SER A 22 65.34 6.83 19.63
N PRO A 23 64.98 7.39 20.80
CA PRO A 23 65.16 6.61 22.03
C PRO A 23 63.98 6.71 23.03
N ALA A 24 64.09 5.86 24.05
CA ALA A 24 63.10 5.44 25.04
C ALA A 24 62.54 6.52 25.98
N GLY A 25 61.30 6.27 26.42
CA GLY A 25 60.90 6.42 27.83
C GLY A 25 60.08 7.66 28.19
N LEU A 26 58.76 7.48 28.32
CA LEU A 26 58.00 7.70 29.56
C LEU A 26 56.52 7.38 29.30
N HIS A 27 55.95 6.52 30.14
CA HIS A 27 54.54 6.21 30.19
C HIS A 27 53.73 7.48 30.46
N ALA A 28 53.07 8.01 29.43
CA ALA A 28 51.85 8.78 29.59
C ALA A 28 50.70 7.84 29.25
N VAL A 29 49.86 7.58 30.26
CA VAL A 29 48.54 6.97 30.05
C VAL A 29 47.78 7.91 29.13
N GLN A 30 47.74 7.59 27.83
CA GLN A 30 46.74 8.16 26.95
C GLN A 30 45.40 7.66 27.46
N ALA A 31 44.66 8.55 28.13
CA ALA A 31 43.24 8.41 28.24
C ALA A 31 42.74 8.18 26.81
N SER A 32 42.21 6.97 26.56
CA SER A 32 41.44 6.68 25.36
C SER A 32 40.44 7.82 25.22
N ALA A 33 40.62 8.67 24.21
CA ALA A 33 39.55 9.54 23.77
C ALA A 33 38.44 8.59 23.34
N THR A 34 37.42 8.43 24.18
CA THR A 34 36.13 7.92 23.76
C THR A 34 35.77 8.73 22.52
N PRO A 35 35.45 8.11 21.37
CA PRO A 35 34.85 8.86 20.29
C PRO A 35 33.65 9.55 20.92
N THR A 36 33.68 10.88 20.98
CA THR A 36 32.51 11.66 21.30
C THR A 36 31.64 11.51 20.07
N SER A 37 30.88 10.41 20.01
CA SER A 37 29.83 10.28 19.03
C SER A 37 28.91 11.46 19.26
N THR A 38 28.87 12.37 18.30
CA THR A 38 27.83 13.38 18.32
C THR A 38 26.55 12.59 18.09
N PRO A 39 25.63 12.51 19.07
CA PRO A 39 24.42 11.72 18.88
C PRO A 39 23.75 12.20 17.59
N ARG A 40 23.39 11.28 16.71
CA ARG A 40 22.68 11.64 15.49
C ARG A 40 21.37 12.29 15.92
N THR A 41 21.04 13.42 15.31
CA THR A 41 19.71 14.00 15.49
C THR A 41 18.69 13.02 14.92
N THR A 42 17.67 12.68 15.72
CA THR A 42 16.52 11.92 15.23
C THR A 42 15.88 12.67 14.07
N ILE A 43 15.42 11.94 13.06
CA ILE A 43 14.78 12.53 11.89
C ILE A 43 13.35 12.94 12.26
N GLY A 44 12.65 12.10 13.04
CA GLY A 44 11.37 12.45 13.62
C GLY A 44 11.46 13.66 14.55
N THR A 45 10.49 14.57 14.42
CA THR A 45 10.39 15.80 15.24
C THR A 45 8.99 16.05 15.80
N VAL A 46 7.98 15.31 15.33
CA VAL A 46 6.57 15.47 15.68
C VAL A 46 6.20 14.47 16.78
N GLU A 47 5.43 14.91 17.77
CA GLU A 47 4.81 13.98 18.74
C GLU A 47 3.70 13.18 18.04
N PRO A 48 3.69 11.84 18.14
CA PRO A 48 2.56 11.05 17.69
C PRO A 48 1.26 11.51 18.37
N ILE A 49 0.18 11.69 17.61
CA ILE A 49 -1.14 12.09 18.13
C ILE A 49 -1.72 10.98 19.02
N ALA A 50 -1.47 9.74 18.64
CA ALA A 50 -1.86 8.57 19.40
C ALA A 50 -0.69 7.61 19.46
N ASP A 51 -0.39 7.19 20.68
CA ASP A 51 0.64 6.20 20.94
C ASP A 51 0.01 4.81 20.85
N LYS A 52 0.64 3.94 20.08
CA LYS A 52 0.43 2.51 20.15
C LYS A 52 1.52 1.92 21.04
N SER A 53 1.13 1.01 21.92
CA SER A 53 2.08 0.34 22.82
C SER A 53 3.16 -0.37 22.01
N GLY A 54 4.43 -0.07 22.32
CA GLY A 54 5.61 -0.79 21.82
C GLY A 54 6.48 -0.06 20.78
N LEU A 55 5.95 0.94 20.04
CA LEU A 55 6.77 1.76 19.15
C LEU A 55 7.79 2.61 19.94
N GLU A 56 7.38 3.16 21.08
CA GLU A 56 8.29 3.87 21.99
C GLU A 56 9.39 2.96 22.55
N ASP A 57 9.06 1.71 22.88
CA ASP A 57 10.01 0.72 23.39
C ASP A 57 11.07 0.36 22.34
N SER A 58 10.72 0.48 21.05
CA SER A 58 11.65 0.31 19.93
C SER A 58 12.58 1.50 19.71
N GLY A 59 12.34 2.63 20.37
CA GLY A 59 13.06 3.89 20.18
C GLY A 59 12.40 4.86 19.20
N LEU A 60 11.30 4.47 18.55
CA LEU A 60 10.48 5.33 17.68
C LEU A 60 9.58 6.25 18.51
N THR A 61 10.19 7.26 19.11
CA THR A 61 9.50 8.20 20.02
C THR A 61 9.00 9.47 19.32
N LYS A 62 9.47 9.74 18.10
CA LYS A 62 9.10 10.91 17.30
C LYS A 62 8.75 10.50 15.90
N ALA A 63 7.61 10.98 15.42
CA ALA A 63 7.19 10.80 14.05
C ALA A 63 7.79 11.89 13.15
N THR A 64 7.92 11.60 11.86
CA THR A 64 8.12 12.62 10.82
C THR A 64 6.80 13.29 10.47
N MET A 65 5.70 12.54 10.55
CA MET A 65 4.34 13.01 10.33
C MET A 65 3.38 12.31 11.29
N SER A 66 2.46 13.06 11.90
CA SER A 66 1.33 12.50 12.62
C SER A 66 0.06 13.29 12.29
N ILE A 67 -0.96 12.61 11.79
CA ILE A 67 -2.23 13.21 11.36
C ILE A 67 -3.43 12.45 11.94
N GLN A 68 -4.55 13.16 12.08
CA GLN A 68 -5.85 12.57 12.39
C GLN A 68 -6.79 12.75 11.20
N ALA A 69 -7.59 11.73 10.91
CA ALA A 69 -8.52 11.68 9.80
C ALA A 69 -9.92 11.23 10.27
N GLU A 70 -10.95 11.56 9.49
CA GLU A 70 -12.27 10.91 9.58
C GLU A 70 -12.10 9.38 9.45
N GLU A 71 -12.92 8.63 10.17
CA GLU A 71 -12.92 7.17 10.09
C GLU A 71 -13.14 6.69 8.65
N ASN A 72 -12.37 5.70 8.20
CA ASN A 72 -12.43 5.12 6.84
C ASN A 72 -12.13 6.12 5.70
N ALA A 73 -11.44 7.23 5.98
CA ALA A 73 -11.16 8.29 5.03
C ALA A 73 -9.66 8.58 4.90
N VAL A 74 -8.87 7.51 4.77
CA VAL A 74 -7.40 7.54 4.62
C VAL A 74 -7.01 6.64 3.44
N VAL A 75 -6.10 7.13 2.61
CA VAL A 75 -5.42 6.36 1.58
C VAL A 75 -3.92 6.59 1.68
N ILE A 76 -3.17 5.49 1.78
CA ILE A 76 -1.71 5.47 1.89
C ILE A 76 -1.09 4.98 0.58
N ASP A 77 -0.05 5.67 0.09
CA ASP A 77 0.77 5.24 -1.04
C ASP A 77 2.27 5.32 -0.73
N ASP A 78 3.13 5.24 -1.75
CA ASP A 78 4.59 5.22 -1.59
C ASP A 78 5.15 6.56 -1.07
N ASP A 79 4.51 7.69 -1.40
CA ASP A 79 5.03 9.04 -1.15
C ASP A 79 4.37 9.72 0.06
N GLY A 80 3.15 9.30 0.42
CA GLY A 80 2.42 9.91 1.51
C GLY A 80 1.00 9.39 1.70
N VAL A 81 0.14 10.29 2.19
CA VAL A 81 -1.24 9.99 2.58
C VAL A 81 -2.21 11.04 2.03
N VAL A 82 -3.32 10.58 1.44
CA VAL A 82 -4.51 11.41 1.26
C VAL A 82 -5.49 11.11 2.36
N TYR A 83 -6.05 12.13 3.01
CA TYR A 83 -7.03 11.92 4.08
C TYR A 83 -8.08 13.03 4.14
N VAL A 84 -9.17 12.77 4.86
CA VAL A 84 -10.18 13.78 5.19
C VAL A 84 -10.01 14.20 6.65
N ALA A 85 -9.86 15.50 6.90
CA ALA A 85 -9.72 16.02 8.26
C ALA A 85 -11.02 15.79 9.08
N PRO A 86 -10.93 15.44 10.38
CA PRO A 86 -12.07 15.24 11.25
C PRO A 86 -12.97 16.47 11.31
N ARG A 87 -14.28 16.27 11.11
CA ARG A 87 -15.27 17.34 11.23
C ARG A 87 -16.02 17.26 12.55
N GLN A 88 -16.23 18.41 13.18
CA GLN A 88 -17.11 18.53 14.34
C GLN A 88 -18.59 18.54 13.93
N ASP A 89 -18.89 19.15 12.78
CA ASP A 89 -20.22 19.16 12.18
C ASP A 89 -20.23 18.26 10.95
N LYS A 90 -20.99 17.15 11.01
CA LYS A 90 -21.07 16.18 9.91
C LYS A 90 -21.79 16.72 8.67
N THR A 91 -22.42 17.89 8.76
CA THR A 91 -23.05 18.61 7.63
C THR A 91 -22.13 19.65 6.99
N ALA A 92 -20.94 19.90 7.55
CA ALA A 92 -19.94 20.75 6.93
C ALA A 92 -19.24 20.03 5.76
N ASP A 93 -18.76 20.82 4.80
CA ASP A 93 -17.92 20.34 3.70
C ASP A 93 -16.73 19.51 4.22
N LEU A 94 -16.30 18.52 3.44
CA LEU A 94 -15.09 17.76 3.71
C LEU A 94 -13.86 18.61 3.41
N SER A 95 -12.85 18.54 4.28
CA SER A 95 -11.51 19.05 3.99
C SER A 95 -10.61 17.87 3.66
N VAL A 96 -10.25 17.71 2.39
CA VAL A 96 -9.39 16.63 1.87
C VAL A 96 -7.97 17.17 1.74
N HIS A 97 -6.97 16.42 2.22
CA HIS A 97 -5.58 16.85 2.27
C HIS A 97 -4.67 15.77 1.70
N ARG A 98 -3.56 16.20 1.07
CA ARG A 98 -2.42 15.34 0.73
C ARG A 98 -1.19 15.80 1.48
N VAL A 99 -0.59 14.88 2.24
CA VAL A 99 0.63 15.12 3.01
C VAL A 99 1.66 14.04 2.67
N LEU A 100 2.92 14.44 2.51
CA LEU A 100 4.04 13.52 2.30
C LEU A 100 4.57 12.98 3.63
N TRP A 101 5.37 11.92 3.59
CA TRP A 101 5.91 11.32 4.81
C TRP A 101 6.82 12.23 5.66
N ASP A 102 7.35 13.30 5.09
CA ASP A 102 8.09 14.34 5.81
C ASP A 102 7.20 15.40 6.49
N GLY A 103 5.88 15.27 6.38
CA GLY A 103 4.89 16.19 6.92
C GLY A 103 4.51 17.36 5.99
N THR A 104 5.07 17.44 4.78
CA THR A 104 4.74 18.50 3.83
C THR A 104 3.35 18.29 3.21
N GLU A 105 2.42 19.24 3.42
CA GLU A 105 1.16 19.29 2.66
C GLU A 105 1.41 19.77 1.23
N THR A 106 1.01 18.99 0.23
CA THR A 106 1.19 19.36 -1.19
C THR A 106 -0.05 20.00 -1.80
N TRP A 107 -1.24 19.60 -1.34
CA TRP A 107 -2.50 20.22 -1.70
C TRP A 107 -3.60 19.92 -0.66
N SER A 108 -4.62 20.76 -0.66
CA SER A 108 -5.87 20.55 0.08
C SER A 108 -7.07 21.06 -0.74
N ALA A 109 -8.25 20.49 -0.48
CA ALA A 109 -9.47 20.76 -1.23
C ALA A 109 -10.72 20.63 -0.35
N SER A 110 -11.75 21.40 -0.69
CA SER A 110 -13.07 21.35 -0.04
C SER A 110 -14.06 20.58 -0.93
N VAL A 111 -14.80 19.63 -0.34
CA VAL A 111 -15.85 18.86 -1.05
C VAL A 111 -17.20 19.06 -0.37
N PRO A 112 -18.21 19.58 -1.08
CA PRO A 112 -19.56 19.70 -0.55
C PRO A 112 -20.13 18.34 -0.15
N VAL A 113 -20.81 18.29 1.01
CA VAL A 113 -21.49 17.08 1.46
C VAL A 113 -22.92 17.01 0.96
N PRO A 114 -23.47 15.81 0.70
CA PRO A 114 -24.86 15.66 0.31
C PRO A 114 -25.81 16.02 1.45
N ALA A 115 -27.06 16.33 1.12
CA ALA A 115 -28.11 16.43 2.12
C ALA A 115 -28.27 15.09 2.86
N GLY A 116 -28.40 15.15 4.19
CA GLY A 116 -28.49 13.95 5.03
C GLY A 116 -27.14 13.28 5.36
N ALA A 117 -26.00 13.88 4.97
CA ALA A 117 -24.66 13.32 5.21
C ALA A 117 -24.37 12.94 6.68
N ALA A 118 -25.05 13.54 7.65
CA ALA A 118 -24.90 13.23 9.07
C ALA A 118 -25.24 11.77 9.42
N GLU A 119 -26.16 11.15 8.68
CA GLU A 119 -26.59 9.75 8.88
C GLU A 119 -25.87 8.78 7.92
N MET A 120 -25.01 9.31 7.05
CA MET A 120 -24.28 8.55 6.03
C MET A 120 -22.85 8.25 6.47
N ARG A 121 -22.27 7.20 5.91
CA ARG A 121 -20.86 6.83 6.07
C ARG A 121 -20.05 7.49 4.96
N LEU A 122 -19.03 8.26 5.34
CA LEU A 122 -17.99 8.69 4.41
C LEU A 122 -17.15 7.48 4.00
N ARG A 123 -16.84 7.36 2.72
CA ARG A 123 -15.97 6.34 2.15
C ARG A 123 -14.94 6.98 1.23
N MET A 124 -13.79 6.31 1.15
CA MET A 124 -12.72 6.67 0.23
C MET A 124 -12.35 5.46 -0.62
N SER A 125 -12.22 5.68 -1.93
CA SER A 125 -11.74 4.70 -2.90
C SER A 125 -10.35 5.07 -3.39
N HIS A 126 -9.56 4.09 -3.82
CA HIS A 126 -8.21 4.28 -4.33
C HIS A 126 -7.93 3.38 -5.54
N ASP A 127 -7.35 3.97 -6.58
CA ASP A 127 -6.64 3.26 -7.63
C ASP A 127 -5.15 3.65 -7.55
N PRO A 128 -4.30 2.79 -6.95
CA PRO A 128 -2.87 3.08 -6.79
C PRO A 128 -2.13 3.10 -8.12
N GLY A 129 -2.58 2.32 -9.11
CA GLY A 129 -1.95 2.27 -10.43
C GLY A 129 -2.18 3.56 -11.22
N LEU A 130 -3.32 4.20 -11.01
CA LEU A 130 -3.67 5.47 -11.65
C LEU A 130 -3.20 6.67 -10.81
N GLY A 131 -2.96 6.49 -9.52
CA GLY A 131 -2.75 7.60 -8.58
C GLY A 131 -4.02 8.44 -8.46
N ALA A 132 -5.15 7.79 -8.20
CA ALA A 132 -6.44 8.45 -8.05
C ALA A 132 -7.13 8.01 -6.77
N VAL A 133 -7.70 8.97 -6.04
CA VAL A 133 -8.54 8.71 -4.88
C VAL A 133 -9.90 9.33 -5.08
N ALA A 134 -10.95 8.78 -4.49
CA ALA A 134 -12.28 9.38 -4.54
C ALA A 134 -12.99 9.32 -3.22
N VAL A 135 -13.76 10.37 -2.93
CA VAL A 135 -14.64 10.44 -1.76
C VAL A 135 -16.09 10.36 -2.20
N TRP A 136 -16.88 9.63 -1.41
CA TRP A 136 -18.31 9.44 -1.62
C TRP A 136 -18.98 9.06 -0.30
N PHE A 137 -20.31 9.16 -0.28
CA PHE A 137 -21.11 8.80 0.88
C PHE A 137 -21.95 7.57 0.60
N SER A 138 -22.05 6.71 1.61
CA SER A 138 -22.92 5.56 1.64
C SER A 138 -24.01 5.73 2.69
N ASP A 139 -25.25 5.46 2.31
CA ASP A 139 -26.38 5.36 3.25
C ASP A 139 -26.65 3.88 3.53
N PRO A 140 -26.31 3.36 4.73
CA PRO A 140 -26.56 1.96 5.07
C PRO A 140 -28.04 1.60 5.10
N SER A 141 -28.95 2.57 5.24
CA SER A 141 -30.39 2.32 5.18
C SER A 141 -30.89 2.00 3.76
N ALA A 142 -30.09 2.31 2.74
CA ALA A 142 -30.35 1.94 1.36
C ALA A 142 -30.04 0.46 1.08
N ASP A 143 -29.33 -0.24 1.97
CA ASP A 143 -29.16 -1.67 1.87
C ASP A 143 -30.47 -2.42 2.22
N PRO A 144 -30.77 -3.52 1.52
CA PRO A 144 -31.95 -4.32 1.84
C PRO A 144 -31.84 -4.89 3.26
N SER A 145 -32.96 -4.83 3.99
CA SER A 145 -33.05 -5.27 5.38
C SER A 145 -32.80 -6.76 5.61
N THR A 146 -32.87 -7.57 4.55
CA THR A 146 -32.62 -9.02 4.60
C THR A 146 -31.15 -9.29 4.30
N PRO A 147 -30.34 -9.70 5.29
CA PRO A 147 -28.93 -9.98 5.09
C PRO A 147 -28.71 -11.02 3.99
N GLY A 148 -27.81 -10.71 3.07
CA GLY A 148 -27.37 -11.65 2.04
C GLY A 148 -28.22 -11.75 0.78
N THR A 149 -29.09 -10.78 0.56
CA THR A 149 -29.83 -10.59 -0.69
C THR A 149 -29.06 -9.80 -1.74
N VAL A 150 -27.95 -9.15 -1.38
CA VAL A 150 -27.07 -8.45 -2.34
C VAL A 150 -25.94 -9.36 -2.77
N VAL A 151 -25.77 -9.54 -4.09
CA VAL A 151 -24.72 -10.39 -4.68
C VAL A 151 -23.31 -9.83 -4.43
N LEU A 152 -23.17 -8.51 -4.27
CA LEU A 152 -21.89 -7.81 -4.08
C LEU A 152 -21.66 -7.39 -2.62
N ARG A 153 -21.41 -8.36 -1.74
CA ARG A 153 -21.35 -8.14 -0.27
C ARG A 153 -20.21 -7.24 0.22
N HIS A 154 -19.15 -7.06 -0.57
CA HIS A 154 -18.01 -6.21 -0.23
C HIS A 154 -18.16 -4.77 -0.73
N THR A 155 -19.30 -4.41 -1.31
CA THR A 155 -19.58 -3.05 -1.79
C THR A 155 -20.63 -2.39 -0.90
N ASP A 156 -20.64 -1.06 -0.85
CA ASP A 156 -21.67 -0.28 -0.15
C ASP A 156 -22.54 0.52 -1.14
N PRO A 157 -23.80 0.84 -0.79
CA PRO A 157 -24.63 1.72 -1.61
C PRO A 157 -23.95 3.06 -1.86
N LEU A 158 -23.97 3.54 -3.10
CA LEU A 158 -23.52 4.88 -3.45
C LEU A 158 -24.69 5.87 -3.28
N SER A 159 -24.57 6.80 -2.34
CA SER A 159 -25.65 7.72 -1.95
C SER A 159 -25.35 9.20 -2.26
N SER A 160 -24.21 9.48 -2.88
CA SER A 160 -23.81 10.83 -3.31
C SER A 160 -23.18 10.82 -4.69
N ALA A 161 -22.88 12.02 -5.20
CA ALA A 161 -21.87 12.15 -6.23
C ALA A 161 -20.50 11.68 -5.71
N THR A 162 -19.66 11.20 -6.62
CA THR A 162 -18.29 10.79 -6.35
C THR A 162 -17.36 11.92 -6.78
N THR A 163 -16.53 12.41 -5.87
CA THR A 163 -15.47 13.38 -6.17
C THR A 163 -14.14 12.67 -6.18
N TRP A 164 -13.48 12.58 -7.33
CA TRP A 164 -12.14 12.00 -7.45
C TRP A 164 -11.07 13.09 -7.51
N PHE A 165 -9.87 12.72 -7.07
CA PHE A 165 -8.66 13.54 -7.04
C PHE A 165 -7.50 12.81 -7.71
N ASP A 166 -6.75 13.50 -8.54
CA ASP A 166 -5.40 13.08 -8.91
C ASP A 166 -4.48 13.30 -7.71
N VAL A 167 -3.84 12.23 -7.24
CA VAL A 167 -3.05 12.24 -6.00
C VAL A 167 -1.87 13.20 -6.09
N ALA A 168 -1.23 13.30 -7.25
CA ALA A 168 -0.03 14.12 -7.43
C ALA A 168 -0.34 15.62 -7.47
N SER A 169 -1.41 16.01 -8.17
CA SER A 169 -1.72 17.42 -8.46
C SER A 169 -2.86 18.01 -7.62
N GLY A 170 -3.71 17.18 -7.02
CA GLY A 170 -4.95 17.62 -6.36
C GLY A 170 -6.04 18.05 -7.34
N GLN A 171 -5.85 17.86 -8.65
CA GLN A 171 -6.91 18.09 -9.63
C GLN A 171 -8.10 17.19 -9.31
N GLN A 172 -9.30 17.76 -9.34
CA GLN A 172 -10.51 17.04 -8.94
C GLN A 172 -11.66 17.21 -9.91
N THR A 173 -12.59 16.25 -9.91
CA THR A 173 -13.88 16.33 -10.60
C THR A 173 -14.93 15.55 -9.82
N SER A 174 -16.16 16.09 -9.79
CA SER A 174 -17.31 15.46 -9.14
C SER A 174 -18.35 15.04 -10.18
N GLN A 175 -18.84 13.80 -10.09
CA GLN A 175 -19.89 13.27 -10.96
C GLN A 175 -20.88 12.40 -10.19
N ASP A 176 -22.16 12.49 -10.53
CA ASP A 176 -23.19 11.60 -9.99
C ASP A 176 -23.26 10.28 -10.78
N LEU A 177 -22.52 9.28 -10.31
CA LEU A 177 -22.43 7.97 -10.98
C LEU A 177 -23.72 7.16 -10.85
N ARG A 178 -24.63 7.51 -9.93
CA ARG A 178 -25.89 6.77 -9.74
C ARG A 178 -26.83 6.91 -10.93
N THR A 179 -26.60 7.93 -11.76
CA THR A 179 -27.37 8.24 -12.97
C THR A 179 -26.65 7.84 -14.25
N ALA A 180 -25.48 7.20 -14.15
CA ALA A 180 -24.66 6.87 -15.31
C ALA A 180 -25.27 5.79 -16.22
N GLN A 181 -26.16 4.94 -15.68
CA GLN A 181 -26.81 3.87 -16.43
C GLN A 181 -28.33 3.91 -16.22
N GLU A 182 -29.09 4.09 -17.30
CA GLU A 182 -30.54 4.34 -17.26
C GLU A 182 -31.34 3.18 -16.64
N GLU A 183 -30.89 1.95 -16.83
CA GLU A 183 -31.56 0.74 -16.32
C GLU A 183 -31.21 0.42 -14.86
N ALA A 184 -30.26 1.16 -14.26
CA ALA A 184 -29.81 0.92 -12.91
C ALA A 184 -30.87 1.35 -11.89
N SER A 185 -31.31 0.42 -11.05
CA SER A 185 -32.16 0.73 -9.88
C SER A 185 -31.35 1.25 -8.70
N ALA A 186 -30.06 0.87 -8.63
CA ALA A 186 -29.12 1.35 -7.62
C ALA A 186 -27.69 1.30 -8.16
N SER A 187 -26.77 1.99 -7.48
CA SER A 187 -25.33 1.88 -7.72
C SER A 187 -24.60 1.63 -6.42
N ARG A 188 -23.51 0.88 -6.50
CA ARG A 188 -22.69 0.49 -5.35
C ARG A 188 -21.23 0.76 -5.65
N SER A 189 -20.43 1.05 -4.63
CA SER A 189 -18.99 1.30 -4.80
C SER A 189 -18.18 0.54 -3.75
N ASP A 190 -16.87 0.52 -3.94
CA ASP A 190 -15.91 -0.14 -3.05
C ASP A 190 -14.65 0.72 -2.88
N THR A 191 -13.92 0.48 -1.79
CA THR A 191 -12.63 1.13 -1.50
C THR A 191 -11.55 0.87 -2.55
N ALA A 192 -11.62 -0.23 -3.30
CA ALA A 192 -10.70 -0.53 -4.40
C ALA A 192 -11.25 -0.15 -5.79
N LEU A 193 -12.36 0.61 -5.85
CA LEU A 193 -12.99 1.03 -7.11
C LEU A 193 -13.23 2.54 -7.12
N VAL A 194 -12.49 3.28 -7.95
CA VAL A 194 -12.78 4.69 -8.24
C VAL A 194 -13.90 4.77 -9.26
N GLY A 195 -15.11 4.46 -8.82
CA GLY A 195 -16.25 4.24 -9.70
C GLY A 195 -17.47 3.69 -8.98
N ALA A 196 -18.36 3.06 -9.72
CA ALA A 196 -19.54 2.39 -9.21
C ALA A 196 -19.95 1.21 -10.09
N VAL A 197 -20.49 0.16 -9.48
CA VAL A 197 -21.17 -0.94 -10.15
C VAL A 197 -22.67 -0.68 -10.14
N HIS A 198 -23.32 -0.91 -11.28
CA HIS A 198 -24.72 -0.62 -11.50
C HIS A 198 -25.57 -1.87 -11.32
N MET A 199 -26.57 -1.77 -10.45
CA MET A 199 -27.50 -2.84 -10.11
C MET A 199 -28.79 -2.65 -10.90
N VAL A 200 -29.25 -3.67 -11.62
CA VAL A 200 -30.59 -3.68 -12.24
C VAL A 200 -31.63 -4.01 -11.18
N ASP A 201 -31.33 -4.98 -10.33
CA ASP A 201 -32.10 -5.35 -9.14
C ASP A 201 -31.14 -5.80 -8.01
N GLN A 202 -31.64 -6.38 -6.92
CA GLN A 202 -30.79 -6.77 -5.78
C GLN A 202 -29.78 -7.90 -6.10
N ASN A 203 -30.05 -8.70 -7.12
CA ASN A 203 -29.26 -9.86 -7.53
C ASN A 203 -28.57 -9.71 -8.90
N THR A 204 -28.99 -8.73 -9.69
CA THR A 204 -28.53 -8.56 -11.07
C THR A 204 -27.76 -7.26 -11.23
N THR A 205 -26.60 -7.33 -11.88
CA THR A 205 -25.77 -6.17 -12.26
C THR A 205 -25.74 -6.02 -13.77
N SER A 206 -25.69 -4.78 -14.26
CA SER A 206 -25.62 -4.50 -15.70
C SER A 206 -24.20 -4.21 -16.19
N GLY A 207 -23.38 -3.60 -15.34
CA GLY A 207 -22.04 -3.15 -15.69
C GLY A 207 -21.46 -2.25 -14.61
N MET A 208 -20.46 -1.45 -14.98
CA MET A 208 -19.81 -0.52 -14.08
C MET A 208 -19.38 0.77 -14.76
N THR A 209 -19.34 1.83 -13.99
CA THR A 209 -18.64 3.08 -14.31
C THR A 209 -17.34 3.14 -13.52
N TYR A 210 -16.24 3.49 -14.17
CA TYR A 210 -14.90 3.54 -13.56
C TYR A 210 -14.09 4.73 -14.11
N LEU A 211 -13.11 5.20 -13.34
CA LEU A 211 -12.23 6.28 -13.78
C LEU A 211 -11.15 5.75 -14.72
N GLY A 212 -11.20 6.12 -15.99
CA GLY A 212 -10.25 5.70 -17.02
C GLY A 212 -8.88 6.38 -16.93
N LYS A 213 -7.92 5.86 -17.70
CA LYS A 213 -6.56 6.43 -17.82
C LYS A 213 -6.53 7.88 -18.31
N ASP A 214 -7.57 8.31 -19.03
CA ASP A 214 -7.74 9.68 -19.51
C ASP A 214 -8.35 10.62 -18.44
N ARG A 215 -8.54 10.12 -17.21
CA ARG A 215 -9.15 10.84 -16.09
C ARG A 215 -10.62 11.20 -16.31
N THR A 216 -11.33 10.40 -17.09
CA THR A 216 -12.79 10.53 -17.28
C THR A 216 -13.50 9.27 -16.81
N PHE A 217 -14.73 9.43 -16.31
CA PHE A 217 -15.56 8.28 -15.98
C PHE A 217 -16.11 7.65 -17.25
N THR A 218 -15.89 6.35 -17.40
CA THR A 218 -16.39 5.54 -18.53
C THR A 218 -17.30 4.45 -18.00
N THR A 219 -18.45 4.26 -18.64
CA THR A 219 -19.40 3.18 -18.33
C THR A 219 -19.23 2.04 -19.31
N THR A 220 -19.22 0.81 -18.82
CA THR A 220 -19.06 -0.41 -19.61
C THR A 220 -19.98 -1.50 -19.10
N ASP A 221 -20.49 -2.32 -20.02
CA ASP A 221 -21.27 -3.50 -19.67
C ASP A 221 -20.35 -4.70 -19.45
N TRP A 222 -20.84 -5.71 -18.73
CA TRP A 222 -20.05 -6.92 -18.42
C TRP A 222 -19.50 -7.63 -19.66
N SER A 223 -20.25 -7.63 -20.77
CA SER A 223 -19.85 -8.28 -22.01
C SER A 223 -18.61 -7.64 -22.65
N GLU A 224 -18.45 -6.32 -22.51
CA GLU A 224 -17.28 -5.57 -22.98
C GLU A 224 -16.03 -5.88 -22.14
N LEU A 225 -16.24 -6.22 -20.87
CA LEU A 225 -15.20 -6.73 -19.99
C LEU A 225 -14.93 -8.23 -20.17
N GLY A 226 -15.58 -8.93 -21.11
CA GLY A 226 -15.38 -10.37 -21.30
C GLY A 226 -16.05 -11.25 -20.25
N ILE A 227 -17.00 -10.69 -19.50
CA ILE A 227 -17.79 -11.38 -18.48
C ILE A 227 -19.11 -11.83 -19.10
N GLY A 228 -19.35 -13.15 -19.13
CA GLY A 228 -20.56 -13.74 -19.69
C GLY A 228 -21.79 -13.54 -18.80
N GLU A 229 -22.98 -13.55 -19.40
CA GLU A 229 -24.24 -13.52 -18.68
C GLU A 229 -24.36 -14.66 -17.66
N GLY A 230 -24.88 -14.38 -16.47
CA GLY A 230 -25.02 -15.35 -15.38
C GLY A 230 -23.71 -15.69 -14.64
N THR A 231 -22.58 -15.09 -15.01
CA THR A 231 -21.32 -15.28 -14.29
C THR A 231 -21.40 -14.69 -12.89
N THR A 232 -20.99 -15.46 -11.89
CA THR A 232 -20.90 -14.98 -10.51
C THR A 232 -19.59 -14.20 -10.31
N LEU A 233 -19.73 -12.93 -9.95
CA LEU A 233 -18.63 -12.02 -9.65
C LEU A 233 -18.10 -12.28 -8.24
N SER A 234 -16.78 -12.21 -8.06
CA SER A 234 -16.09 -12.41 -6.78
C SER A 234 -15.29 -11.18 -6.32
N THR A 235 -14.81 -10.37 -7.25
CA THR A 235 -13.97 -9.20 -6.97
C THR A 235 -14.31 -8.08 -7.95
N LEU A 236 -14.38 -6.85 -7.46
CA LEU A 236 -14.77 -5.66 -8.21
C LEU A 236 -13.90 -4.49 -7.81
N ASN A 237 -12.72 -4.45 -8.40
CA ASN A 237 -11.69 -3.47 -8.09
C ASN A 237 -11.33 -2.69 -9.37
N GLN A 238 -10.40 -1.76 -9.24
CA GLN A 238 -9.82 -1.01 -10.33
C GLN A 238 -8.32 -0.87 -10.11
N TRP A 239 -7.54 -0.97 -11.19
CA TRP A 239 -6.12 -0.72 -11.14
C TRP A 239 -5.61 -0.09 -12.43
N SER A 240 -4.81 0.95 -12.31
CA SER A 240 -4.24 1.70 -13.43
C SER A 240 -5.31 2.21 -14.41
N GLY A 241 -6.47 2.62 -13.90
CA GLY A 241 -7.60 3.12 -14.68
C GLY A 241 -8.30 2.04 -15.51
N THR A 242 -8.19 0.79 -15.08
CA THR A 242 -8.78 -0.38 -15.76
C THR A 242 -9.50 -1.26 -14.74
N PRO A 243 -10.72 -1.75 -15.02
CA PRO A 243 -11.43 -2.66 -14.13
C PRO A 243 -10.66 -3.93 -13.85
N VAL A 244 -10.69 -4.39 -12.60
CA VAL A 244 -10.17 -5.69 -12.16
C VAL A 244 -11.34 -6.51 -11.64
N VAL A 245 -11.78 -7.47 -12.44
CA VAL A 245 -12.99 -8.26 -12.18
C VAL A 245 -12.63 -9.72 -11.95
N GLY A 246 -12.95 -10.21 -10.76
CA GLY A 246 -12.85 -11.62 -10.40
C GLY A 246 -14.17 -12.34 -10.66
N THR A 247 -14.09 -13.60 -11.10
CA THR A 247 -15.23 -14.50 -11.26
C THR A 247 -14.95 -15.83 -10.56
N GLY A 248 -16.00 -16.56 -10.17
CA GLY A 248 -15.86 -17.94 -9.67
C GLY A 248 -15.53 -18.06 -8.18
N ALA A 249 -16.22 -17.29 -7.31
CA ALA A 249 -16.04 -17.32 -5.85
C ALA A 249 -16.63 -18.56 -5.13
N LEU A 250 -17.34 -19.43 -5.83
CA LEU A 250 -18.02 -20.56 -5.20
C LEU A 250 -17.07 -21.77 -5.13
N ALA A 251 -17.07 -22.46 -3.99
CA ALA A 251 -16.29 -23.67 -3.78
C ALA A 251 -16.51 -24.67 -4.94
N GLY A 252 -15.42 -25.10 -5.57
CA GLY A 252 -15.45 -26.03 -6.71
C GLY A 252 -15.71 -25.39 -8.08
N THR A 253 -15.77 -24.07 -8.19
CA THR A 253 -15.76 -23.36 -9.49
C THR A 253 -14.38 -22.80 -9.81
N ASP A 254 -14.04 -22.75 -11.10
CA ASP A 254 -12.78 -22.19 -11.56
C ASP A 254 -12.79 -20.67 -11.40
N GLY A 255 -11.79 -20.16 -10.70
CA GLY A 255 -11.58 -18.73 -10.51
C GLY A 255 -10.92 -18.13 -11.75
N ALA A 256 -11.34 -16.94 -12.16
CA ALA A 256 -10.63 -16.16 -13.17
C ALA A 256 -10.57 -14.69 -12.77
N LEU A 257 -9.47 -14.03 -13.12
CA LEU A 257 -9.28 -12.61 -12.93
C LEU A 257 -9.08 -11.93 -14.28
N GLN A 258 -9.84 -10.86 -14.50
CA GLN A 258 -9.84 -10.08 -15.73
C GLN A 258 -9.36 -8.67 -15.41
N LEU A 259 -8.44 -8.15 -16.21
CA LEU A 259 -8.02 -6.75 -16.24
C LEU A 259 -8.58 -6.16 -17.53
N GLY A 260 -9.64 -5.36 -17.41
CA GLY A 260 -10.48 -4.99 -18.55
C GLY A 260 -11.06 -6.25 -19.19
N ALA A 261 -10.94 -6.37 -20.52
CA ALA A 261 -11.37 -7.54 -21.27
C ALA A 261 -10.34 -8.69 -21.30
N THR A 262 -9.16 -8.51 -20.69
CA THR A 262 -8.07 -9.49 -20.76
C THR A 262 -8.06 -10.35 -19.51
N ARG A 263 -8.16 -11.67 -19.69
CA ARG A 263 -7.92 -12.63 -18.60
C ARG A 263 -6.42 -12.68 -18.29
N ILE A 264 -6.07 -12.39 -17.04
CA ILE A 264 -4.68 -12.29 -16.57
C ILE A 264 -4.28 -13.44 -15.65
N ALA A 265 -5.24 -14.10 -15.00
CA ALA A 265 -5.00 -15.24 -14.13
C ALA A 265 -6.22 -16.17 -14.08
N SER A 266 -5.97 -17.43 -13.74
CA SER A 266 -6.99 -18.45 -13.49
C SER A 266 -6.52 -19.37 -12.37
N ALA A 267 -7.43 -19.76 -11.48
CA ALA A 267 -7.18 -20.75 -10.44
C ALA A 267 -8.07 -21.97 -10.66
N ALA A 268 -7.49 -23.17 -10.59
CA ALA A 268 -8.25 -24.41 -10.59
C ALA A 268 -8.85 -24.58 -9.19
N HIS A 269 -10.15 -24.32 -9.07
CA HIS A 269 -10.88 -24.29 -7.79
C HIS A 269 -10.38 -23.20 -6.82
N GLY A 270 -11.25 -22.23 -6.54
CA GLY A 270 -11.01 -21.23 -5.48
C GLY A 270 -10.79 -19.81 -5.98
N ALA A 271 -10.72 -18.89 -5.03
CA ALA A 271 -10.62 -17.46 -5.29
C ALA A 271 -9.16 -17.02 -5.55
N LEU A 272 -9.03 -15.93 -6.31
CA LEU A 272 -7.76 -15.24 -6.54
C LEU A 272 -7.70 -14.03 -5.61
N ARG A 273 -6.63 -13.90 -4.84
CA ARG A 273 -6.34 -12.71 -4.05
C ARG A 273 -5.50 -11.74 -4.87
N THR A 274 -5.75 -10.45 -4.71
CA THR A 274 -5.02 -9.38 -5.40
C THR A 274 -4.36 -8.46 -4.38
N THR A 275 -3.11 -8.10 -4.66
CA THR A 275 -2.38 -7.05 -3.92
C THR A 275 -1.93 -5.99 -4.91
N TYR A 276 -2.29 -4.74 -4.64
CA TYR A 276 -2.09 -3.64 -5.57
C TYR A 276 -0.92 -2.75 -5.13
N GLY A 277 -0.03 -2.46 -6.08
CA GLY A 277 0.97 -1.40 -5.98
C GLY A 277 0.73 -0.33 -7.04
N SER A 278 1.62 0.68 -7.06
CA SER A 278 1.57 1.77 -8.02
C SER A 278 1.94 1.33 -9.45
N THR A 279 2.85 0.37 -9.59
CA THR A 279 3.37 -0.07 -10.90
C THR A 279 3.03 -1.52 -11.25
N HIS A 280 2.78 -2.35 -10.24
CA HIS A 280 2.45 -3.76 -10.43
C HIS A 280 1.29 -4.18 -9.54
N MET A 281 0.57 -5.19 -9.99
CA MET A 281 -0.36 -5.96 -9.19
C MET A 281 0.17 -7.39 -9.05
N VAL A 282 0.02 -7.96 -7.87
CA VAL A 282 0.29 -9.37 -7.62
C VAL A 282 -1.04 -10.10 -7.49
N VAL A 283 -1.16 -11.22 -8.21
CA VAL A 283 -2.31 -12.11 -8.14
C VAL A 283 -1.87 -13.45 -7.58
N THR A 284 -2.54 -13.92 -6.53
CA THR A 284 -2.18 -15.18 -5.87
C THR A 284 -3.39 -16.09 -5.75
N PRO A 285 -3.32 -17.35 -6.23
CA PRO A 285 -4.38 -18.34 -6.06
C PRO A 285 -4.41 -18.85 -4.62
N MET A 286 -5.55 -18.72 -3.93
CA MET A 286 -5.65 -19.00 -2.49
C MET A 286 -5.36 -20.47 -2.12
N GLU A 287 -5.64 -21.41 -3.04
CA GLU A 287 -5.46 -22.85 -2.78
C GLU A 287 -4.11 -23.40 -3.29
N GLU A 288 -3.29 -22.56 -3.94
CA GLU A 288 -2.07 -22.99 -4.63
C GLU A 288 -0.87 -22.11 -4.23
N GLY A 289 -0.22 -22.44 -3.09
CA GLY A 289 0.84 -21.63 -2.46
C GLY A 289 2.22 -21.59 -3.16
N HIS A 290 2.32 -22.04 -4.41
CA HIS A 290 3.60 -22.21 -5.11
C HIS A 290 3.75 -21.37 -6.39
N HIS A 291 2.72 -20.67 -6.80
CA HIS A 291 2.78 -19.78 -7.95
C HIS A 291 1.90 -18.55 -7.76
N PHE A 292 2.23 -17.50 -8.51
CA PHE A 292 1.53 -16.23 -8.52
C PHE A 292 1.79 -15.53 -9.85
N TRP A 293 1.02 -14.49 -10.13
CA TRP A 293 1.22 -13.66 -11.32
C TRP A 293 1.67 -12.26 -10.91
N LEU A 294 2.71 -11.77 -11.56
CA LEU A 294 3.07 -10.36 -11.60
C LEU A 294 2.40 -9.74 -12.82
N VAL A 295 1.60 -8.70 -12.61
CA VAL A 295 0.90 -7.98 -13.69
C VAL A 295 1.40 -6.55 -13.72
N ASP A 296 1.90 -6.11 -14.87
CA ASP A 296 2.34 -4.73 -15.08
C ASP A 296 1.18 -3.82 -15.56
N GLN A 297 1.40 -2.50 -15.59
CA GLN A 297 0.39 -1.51 -16.01
C GLN A 297 -0.06 -1.64 -17.47
N ALA A 298 0.71 -2.36 -18.30
CA ALA A 298 0.33 -2.71 -19.67
C ALA A 298 -0.59 -3.95 -19.72
N GLY A 299 -0.78 -4.63 -18.60
CA GLY A 299 -1.56 -5.86 -18.48
C GLY A 299 -0.78 -7.11 -18.85
N ALA A 300 0.55 -7.04 -18.99
CA ALA A 300 1.36 -8.22 -19.18
C ALA A 300 1.43 -8.99 -17.86
N ALA A 301 0.89 -10.21 -17.88
CA ALA A 301 0.94 -11.13 -16.74
C ALA A 301 2.09 -12.12 -16.90
N THR A 302 3.00 -12.15 -15.93
CA THR A 302 4.10 -13.11 -15.86
C THR A 302 3.85 -14.04 -14.69
N GLU A 303 3.71 -15.33 -14.98
CA GLU A 303 3.64 -16.35 -13.94
C GLU A 303 5.02 -16.56 -13.32
N VAL A 304 5.05 -16.58 -12.00
CA VAL A 304 6.25 -16.82 -11.20
C VAL A 304 5.95 -17.98 -10.27
N SER A 305 6.83 -18.97 -10.25
CA SER A 305 6.76 -20.09 -9.31
C SER A 305 7.84 -19.94 -8.25
N THR A 306 7.50 -20.24 -7.00
CA THR A 306 8.52 -20.37 -5.95
C THR A 306 9.14 -21.77 -6.00
N THR A 307 10.40 -21.88 -5.58
CA THR A 307 11.06 -23.18 -5.41
C THR A 307 11.57 -23.29 -3.98
N GLY A 308 11.57 -24.51 -3.42
CA GLY A 308 12.10 -24.76 -2.08
C GLY A 308 11.11 -24.51 -0.94
N SER A 309 11.62 -24.02 0.20
CA SER A 309 10.89 -23.88 1.48
C SER A 309 10.02 -22.62 1.58
N CYS A 310 10.12 -21.67 0.64
CA CYS A 310 9.19 -20.55 0.59
C CYS A 310 7.86 -20.99 -0.02
N ASN A 311 7.02 -21.59 0.82
CA ASN A 311 5.61 -21.70 0.55
C ASN A 311 4.98 -20.33 0.80
N VAL A 312 4.22 -19.83 -0.17
CA VAL A 312 3.37 -18.66 0.05
C VAL A 312 2.14 -19.22 0.75
N ASP A 313 2.19 -19.34 2.08
CA ASP A 313 1.05 -19.80 2.86
C ASP A 313 0.00 -18.68 2.93
N LEU A 314 -0.98 -18.76 2.03
CA LEU A 314 -1.96 -17.71 1.84
C LEU A 314 -3.02 -17.66 2.94
N ASP A 315 -3.15 -18.71 3.74
CA ASP A 315 -4.02 -18.70 4.93
C ASP A 315 -3.49 -17.73 5.99
N HIS A 316 -2.19 -17.39 5.95
CA HIS A 316 -1.52 -16.54 6.93
C HIS A 316 -1.07 -15.17 6.40
N THR A 317 -1.07 -14.93 5.08
CA THR A 317 -0.66 -13.67 4.42
C THR A 317 -1.46 -12.42 4.80
N GLY A 318 -1.37 -11.96 6.05
CA GLY A 318 -1.95 -10.70 6.49
C GLY A 318 -1.30 -9.49 5.81
N ASN A 319 0.00 -9.58 5.51
CA ASN A 319 0.84 -8.44 5.15
C ASN A 319 1.34 -8.40 3.69
N SER A 320 0.63 -9.01 2.75
CA SER A 320 1.00 -8.88 1.33
C SER A 320 1.04 -7.41 0.90
N SER A 321 2.13 -7.01 0.23
CA SER A 321 2.30 -5.63 -0.22
C SER A 321 3.14 -5.54 -1.49
N VAL A 322 2.97 -4.42 -2.22
CA VAL A 322 3.74 -4.11 -3.43
C VAL A 322 4.26 -2.69 -3.30
N SER A 323 5.58 -2.55 -3.38
CA SER A 323 6.30 -1.28 -3.44
C SER A 323 6.63 -0.92 -4.89
N SER A 324 7.32 0.20 -5.11
CA SER A 324 7.81 0.60 -6.43
C SER A 324 8.78 -0.38 -7.09
N SER A 325 9.45 -1.25 -6.32
CA SER A 325 10.52 -2.12 -6.82
C SER A 325 10.34 -3.61 -6.49
N HIS A 326 9.56 -3.93 -5.45
CA HIS A 326 9.40 -5.29 -4.97
C HIS A 326 7.95 -5.59 -4.55
N ALA A 327 7.55 -6.84 -4.73
CA ALA A 327 6.40 -7.43 -4.04
C ALA A 327 6.86 -8.27 -2.85
N TYR A 328 6.02 -8.32 -1.81
CA TYR A 328 6.25 -9.04 -0.57
C TYR A 328 5.05 -9.94 -0.29
N LEU A 329 5.30 -11.25 -0.19
CA LEU A 329 4.29 -12.29 0.02
C LEU A 329 4.78 -13.23 1.13
N GLY A 330 4.34 -13.01 2.37
CA GLY A 330 4.92 -13.70 3.53
C GLY A 330 6.42 -13.38 3.65
N LEU A 331 7.27 -14.42 3.68
CA LEU A 331 8.75 -14.29 3.66
C LEU A 331 9.37 -14.23 2.25
N LEU A 332 8.54 -14.20 1.20
CA LEU A 332 9.00 -14.08 -0.17
C LEU A 332 9.12 -12.61 -0.56
N ARG A 333 10.32 -12.21 -0.97
CA ARG A 333 10.56 -10.95 -1.66
C ARG A 333 10.71 -11.22 -3.15
N VAL A 334 10.02 -10.45 -3.98
CA VAL A 334 10.02 -10.60 -5.44
C VAL A 334 10.42 -9.28 -6.08
N SER A 335 11.47 -9.29 -6.91
CA SER A 335 11.86 -8.14 -7.72
C SER A 335 10.84 -7.92 -8.84
N LEU A 336 10.31 -6.70 -8.96
CA LEU A 336 9.37 -6.35 -10.02
C LEU A 336 10.07 -6.14 -11.38
N ALA A 337 11.39 -5.92 -11.38
CA ALA A 337 12.13 -5.64 -12.61
C ALA A 337 12.35 -6.89 -13.47
N ASP A 338 12.54 -8.05 -12.85
CA ASP A 338 12.94 -9.29 -13.51
C ASP A 338 12.25 -10.55 -12.95
N GLY A 339 11.36 -10.39 -11.97
CA GLY A 339 10.63 -11.51 -11.35
C GLY A 339 11.50 -12.40 -10.46
N THR A 340 12.75 -12.03 -10.19
CA THR A 340 13.64 -12.80 -9.32
C THR A 340 13.08 -12.87 -7.90
N THR A 341 13.16 -14.05 -7.29
CA THR A 341 12.62 -14.33 -5.96
C THR A 341 13.75 -14.53 -4.96
N GLU A 342 13.58 -13.95 -3.77
CA GLU A 342 14.44 -14.14 -2.60
C GLU A 342 13.56 -14.69 -1.47
N CYS A 343 13.92 -15.88 -0.98
CA CYS A 343 13.26 -16.50 0.17
C CYS A 343 14.02 -16.16 1.44
N LEU A 344 13.35 -15.53 2.42
CA LEU A 344 13.98 -15.13 3.67
C LEU A 344 13.80 -16.13 4.82
N ALA A 345 13.28 -17.33 4.56
CA ALA A 345 13.06 -18.34 5.60
C ALA A 345 14.32 -18.62 6.47
N ASP A 346 15.51 -18.64 5.86
CA ASP A 346 16.77 -18.88 6.57
C ASP A 346 17.33 -17.63 7.30
N ALA A 347 16.92 -16.43 6.86
CA ALA A 347 17.33 -15.15 7.47
C ALA A 347 16.30 -14.67 8.51
N SER A 348 15.11 -15.25 8.52
CA SER A 348 14.03 -14.90 9.44
C SER A 348 14.30 -15.52 10.82
N PRO A 349 14.10 -14.76 11.92
CA PRO A 349 14.15 -15.31 13.27
C PRO A 349 13.14 -16.43 13.53
N ASP A 350 11.99 -16.38 12.86
CA ASP A 350 10.90 -17.35 12.96
C ASP A 350 10.26 -17.58 11.58
N ALA A 351 9.78 -18.80 11.32
CA ALA A 351 9.15 -19.17 10.06
C ALA A 351 7.76 -18.55 9.87
N ASP A 352 7.11 -18.14 10.96
CA ASP A 352 5.74 -17.59 10.95
C ASP A 352 5.72 -16.06 10.73
N LEU A 353 6.88 -15.43 10.53
CA LEU A 353 6.97 -13.99 10.25
C LEU A 353 6.62 -13.65 8.81
N GLU A 354 6.26 -12.40 8.58
CA GLU A 354 6.00 -11.85 7.25
C GLU A 354 6.77 -10.56 7.03
N ILE A 355 7.13 -10.29 5.78
CA ILE A 355 7.75 -9.02 5.38
C ILE A 355 6.65 -7.94 5.35
N ALA A 356 6.71 -6.99 6.29
CA ALA A 356 5.85 -5.80 6.29
C ALA A 356 6.21 -4.81 5.17
N GLY A 357 7.45 -4.88 4.68
CA GLY A 357 7.98 -4.23 3.49
C GLY A 357 9.48 -3.98 3.59
N GLY A 358 10.02 -3.25 2.60
CA GLY A 358 11.46 -2.98 2.52
C GLY A 358 11.79 -1.50 2.41
N PHE A 359 12.99 -1.18 2.87
CA PHE A 359 13.57 0.16 2.89
C PHE A 359 14.50 0.37 1.69
N SER A 360 14.80 1.63 1.39
CA SER A 360 15.62 2.03 0.23
C SER A 360 17.05 1.48 0.26
N ASP A 361 17.59 1.21 1.45
CA ASP A 361 18.90 0.59 1.61
C ASP A 361 18.91 -0.93 1.39
N GLY A 362 17.74 -1.55 1.20
CA GLY A 362 17.56 -2.98 0.99
C GLY A 362 17.30 -3.79 2.27
N SER A 363 17.28 -3.13 3.44
CA SER A 363 16.82 -3.70 4.70
C SER A 363 15.31 -3.95 4.67
N LEU A 364 14.83 -4.84 5.53
CA LEU A 364 13.44 -5.29 5.55
C LEU A 364 12.90 -5.27 6.97
N LEU A 365 11.62 -4.95 7.12
CA LEU A 365 10.91 -5.12 8.39
C LEU A 365 10.08 -6.39 8.33
N LEU A 366 10.30 -7.27 9.30
CA LEU A 366 9.52 -8.49 9.51
C LEU A 366 8.62 -8.33 10.73
N THR A 367 7.39 -8.82 10.64
CA THR A 367 6.40 -8.77 11.72
C THR A 367 5.58 -10.05 11.75
N GLU A 368 5.03 -10.39 12.91
CA GLU A 368 4.02 -11.42 13.03
C GLU A 368 2.69 -10.98 12.35
N PRO A 369 1.92 -11.90 11.77
CA PRO A 369 0.78 -11.56 10.91
C PRO A 369 -0.50 -11.14 11.64
N THR A 370 -0.65 -11.35 12.97
CA THR A 370 -2.02 -11.39 13.56
C THR A 370 -2.24 -10.81 14.96
N ASP A 371 -1.24 -10.36 15.72
CA ASP A 371 -1.50 -9.84 17.09
C ASP A 371 -1.21 -8.34 17.25
N ILE A 372 -2.28 -7.54 17.17
CA ILE A 372 -2.28 -6.07 17.12
C ILE A 372 -1.57 -5.45 18.34
N ASP A 373 -1.57 -6.17 19.47
CA ASP A 373 -1.11 -5.65 20.76
C ASP A 373 0.18 -6.34 21.28
N SER A 374 0.69 -7.37 20.57
CA SER A 374 1.87 -8.12 21.04
C SER A 374 2.86 -8.55 19.94
N SER A 375 2.59 -8.28 18.67
CA SER A 375 3.48 -8.71 17.59
C SER A 375 4.87 -8.08 17.71
N MET A 376 5.86 -8.95 17.90
CA MET A 376 7.26 -8.59 17.81
C MET A 376 7.64 -8.29 16.35
N SER A 377 8.59 -7.38 16.18
CA SER A 377 9.12 -6.99 14.89
C SER A 377 10.64 -7.05 14.87
N TRP A 378 11.17 -7.32 13.68
CA TRP A 378 12.60 -7.49 13.45
C TRP A 378 13.05 -6.73 12.20
N LEU A 379 14.16 -6.02 12.33
CA LEU A 379 14.84 -5.39 11.22
C LEU A 379 15.88 -6.38 10.68
N VAL A 380 15.69 -6.82 9.44
CA VAL A 380 16.64 -7.64 8.70
C VAL A 380 17.52 -6.71 7.86
N PRO A 381 18.83 -6.61 8.14
CA PRO A 381 19.72 -5.73 7.39
C PRO A 381 19.84 -6.10 5.91
N ALA A 382 20.24 -5.14 5.07
CA ALA A 382 20.43 -5.32 3.65
C ALA A 382 21.42 -6.44 3.28
N ASP A 383 22.45 -6.65 4.09
CA ASP A 383 23.46 -7.71 3.92
C ASP A 383 23.01 -9.08 4.46
N ARG A 384 21.77 -9.18 4.96
CA ARG A 384 21.19 -10.37 5.61
C ARG A 384 22.02 -10.88 6.79
N SER A 385 22.78 -9.98 7.43
CA SER A 385 23.38 -10.26 8.72
C SER A 385 22.30 -10.47 9.80
N GLN A 386 22.74 -10.78 11.02
CA GLN A 386 21.85 -11.16 12.12
C GLN A 386 20.70 -10.14 12.28
N PRO A 387 19.43 -10.58 12.21
CA PRO A 387 18.28 -9.72 12.42
C PRO A 387 18.34 -9.03 13.78
N LEU A 388 17.94 -7.77 13.82
CA LEU A 388 17.83 -6.97 15.03
C LEU A 388 16.38 -6.97 15.51
N ALA A 389 16.13 -7.45 16.73
CA ALA A 389 14.83 -7.29 17.36
C ALA A 389 14.56 -5.80 17.60
N VAL A 390 13.43 -5.31 17.08
CA VAL A 390 13.03 -3.91 17.17
C VAL A 390 12.09 -3.70 18.36
N GLY A 391 11.28 -4.70 18.71
CA GLY A 391 10.32 -4.63 19.81
C GLY A 391 8.91 -4.92 19.31
N HIS A 392 7.91 -4.63 20.13
CA HIS A 392 6.51 -4.81 19.77
C HIS A 392 6.05 -3.63 18.92
N MET A 393 5.60 -3.83 17.68
CA MET A 393 5.12 -2.73 16.83
C MET A 393 3.66 -2.92 16.39
N GLY A 394 3.06 -4.06 16.72
CA GLY A 394 1.73 -4.45 16.25
C GLY A 394 1.64 -4.43 14.72
N LEU A 395 0.45 -4.23 14.17
CA LEU A 395 0.25 -4.09 12.72
C LEU A 395 0.88 -2.79 12.19
N VAL A 396 1.93 -2.90 11.38
CA VAL A 396 2.61 -1.78 10.72
C VAL A 396 2.79 -2.07 9.23
N ARG A 397 2.92 -1.00 8.43
CA ARG A 397 3.25 -1.07 7.01
C ARG A 397 4.55 -0.32 6.75
N VAL A 398 5.33 -0.77 5.77
CA VAL A 398 6.48 0.01 5.29
C VAL A 398 6.13 0.69 3.97
N ARG A 399 6.41 1.99 3.87
CA ARG A 399 6.32 2.78 2.64
C ARG A 399 7.57 3.63 2.48
N SER A 400 8.29 3.41 1.38
CA SER A 400 9.59 4.03 1.14
C SER A 400 10.56 3.77 2.31
N ASP A 401 10.91 4.79 3.09
CA ASP A 401 11.77 4.67 4.28
C ASP A 401 11.00 4.89 5.60
N HIS A 402 9.68 4.77 5.56
CA HIS A 402 8.83 5.03 6.72
C HIS A 402 8.09 3.78 7.17
N ILE A 403 8.04 3.63 8.48
CA ILE A 403 7.18 2.70 9.19
C ILE A 403 5.89 3.46 9.48
N ILE A 404 4.80 2.99 8.91
CA ILE A 404 3.47 3.59 9.01
C ILE A 404 2.65 2.81 10.02
N ASP A 405 2.19 3.53 11.03
CA ASP A 405 1.31 3.03 12.07
C ASP A 405 -0.06 3.69 11.95
N GLU A 406 -1.10 2.86 11.83
CA GLU A 406 -2.48 3.27 11.71
C GLU A 406 -3.22 2.88 13.00
N VAL A 407 -3.64 3.89 13.77
CA VAL A 407 -4.29 3.72 15.07
C VAL A 407 -5.75 4.13 14.96
N PRO A 408 -6.70 3.18 14.92
CA PRO A 408 -8.12 3.50 14.96
C PRO A 408 -8.48 4.04 16.35
N ILE A 409 -9.10 5.22 16.38
CA ILE A 409 -9.66 5.84 17.58
C ILE A 409 -11.17 5.96 17.35
N LYS A 410 -11.98 5.95 18.40
CA LYS A 410 -13.44 6.04 18.25
C LYS A 410 -13.86 7.24 17.37
N GLY A 411 -14.31 6.94 16.14
CA GLY A 411 -14.79 7.92 15.15
C GLY A 411 -13.72 8.63 14.32
N THR A 412 -12.43 8.29 14.46
CA THR A 412 -11.31 8.87 13.68
C THR A 412 -10.18 7.87 13.50
N THR A 413 -9.37 8.02 12.48
CA THR A 413 -8.13 7.24 12.31
C THR A 413 -6.92 8.15 12.51
N THR A 414 -5.92 7.72 13.28
CA THR A 414 -4.63 8.42 13.37
C THR A 414 -3.59 7.70 12.53
N ILE A 415 -2.79 8.44 11.77
CA ILE A 415 -1.66 7.91 11.01
C ILE A 415 -0.39 8.54 11.52
N ASN A 416 0.54 7.70 11.96
CA ASN A 416 1.89 8.08 12.34
C ASN A 416 2.88 7.52 11.31
N ALA A 417 3.84 8.32 10.88
CA ALA A 417 4.96 7.88 10.06
C ALA A 417 6.26 8.11 10.80
N PHE A 418 7.07 7.06 10.90
CA PHE A 418 8.37 7.09 11.55
C PHE A 418 9.46 6.76 10.53
N ASP A 419 10.55 7.52 10.53
CA ASP A 419 11.71 7.18 9.70
C ASP A 419 12.44 5.98 10.32
N TYR A 420 12.59 4.88 9.57
CA TYR A 420 13.20 3.66 10.12
C TYR A 420 14.64 3.88 10.59
N ARG A 421 15.34 4.91 10.08
CA ARG A 421 16.73 5.20 10.46
C ARG A 421 16.86 5.65 11.90
N ASP A 422 15.76 6.08 12.53
CA ASP A 422 15.72 6.40 13.96
C ASP A 422 15.81 5.13 14.84
N LEU A 423 15.58 3.92 14.28
CA LEU A 423 15.83 2.63 14.94
C LEU A 423 17.31 2.22 14.92
N LEU A 424 18.11 2.77 14.01
CA LEU A 424 19.48 2.31 13.82
C LEU A 424 20.38 2.78 14.98
N PRO A 425 21.39 1.98 15.36
CA PRO A 425 22.30 2.37 16.43
C PRO A 425 22.89 3.76 16.23
N GLN A 426 22.77 4.59 17.27
CA GLN A 426 23.35 5.93 17.36
C GLN A 426 24.89 5.78 17.42
N LYS A 427 25.56 5.89 16.26
CA LYS A 427 27.02 5.76 16.17
C LYS A 427 27.76 6.96 16.71
#